data_AF-A0A7X8IW47-F1
#
_entry.id   AF-A0A7X8IW47-F1
#
_cell.length_a   1.000
_cell.length_b   1.000
_cell.length_c   1.000
_cell.angle_alpha   90.00
_cell.angle_beta   90.00
_cell.angle_gamma   90.00
#
_symmetry.space_group_name_H-M   'P 1'
#
loop_
_entity.id
_entity.type
_entity.pdbx_description
1 polymer ?
#
loop_
_entity_poly.entity_id
_entity_poly.type
_entity_poly.pdbx_seq_one_letter_code
_entity_poly.pdbx_strand_id
1 'polypeptide(L)'
;MLGCSEAKEFLFGEDVYKITINSDRDVILADGVDSANFTILMYNDSNEKIKRTYTLYVNEKSYINKSRFSSTIAGKYTIYAKVDDVESNKIVLEVSNSAVKEIKIENLDKNVIIALNKKGVSQYSLENIGDIKKDDISSSYSTKRNNLDKKKIIKKDRMVRRGPIDNINNYKKNTLKRINENTKEYNFLEYDYNKSKYNIRSATKVYGDYDSKCLIFLEKNSNFSKNFSWDSIGKYFDLNIYGKMVNVFGEPTDIDSNAKVVILYMDLGDEYFGYFDPVDYSGGNEMEIIYMNSNLDNLGYSPNSEEMLSTLAHEFQHLINYGNRYIEGKQEMDIWIDEGLSMAAEHYVSGIPRDLYLDVFRNDRDELIRNGKPLCYFDIYDNGESYGLSYTFLEYCKNQYSGKEKLFKKIIEHEYPDYRSIVDIMKKDNSVFTDFETLLLNYRIANLVNLAGVYGYGNERNIFNFTKDNVIKQPTEKFIGYLAPGGTVYYYPGKDYFDLYTPNNNSENIKFIKISN
;
A
#
# COMPACT_ATOMS: atom_id res chain seq x y z
N MET A 1 74.05 -70.25 -2.57
CA MET A 1 74.12 -68.80 -2.86
C MET A 1 72.79 -68.38 -3.42
N LEU A 2 72.23 -67.34 -2.81
CA LEU A 2 70.92 -66.76 -3.07
C LEU A 2 70.81 -66.16 -4.47
N GLY A 3 69.57 -66.11 -4.97
CA GLY A 3 69.16 -65.37 -6.14
C GLY A 3 67.65 -65.48 -6.37
N CYS A 4 66.85 -64.98 -5.41
CA CYS A 4 65.42 -64.75 -5.63
C CYS A 4 65.22 -63.33 -6.18
N SER A 5 64.49 -63.25 -7.30
CA SER A 5 63.90 -62.05 -7.86
C SER A 5 62.71 -61.60 -7.01
N GLU A 6 62.58 -60.32 -6.70
CA GLU A 6 61.32 -59.74 -6.23
C GLU A 6 60.83 -58.59 -7.10
N ALA A 7 59.51 -58.52 -7.14
CA ALA A 7 58.65 -57.84 -8.07
C ALA A 7 58.65 -56.30 -7.91
N LYS A 8 58.30 -55.62 -9.00
CA LYS A 8 57.87 -54.22 -9.00
C LYS A 8 56.59 -54.07 -8.18
N GLU A 9 56.65 -53.33 -7.08
CA GLU A 9 55.47 -52.84 -6.36
C GLU A 9 54.77 -51.71 -7.11
N PHE A 10 53.45 -51.76 -7.08
CA PHE A 10 52.51 -50.82 -7.68
C PHE A 10 52.40 -49.51 -6.87
N LEU A 11 52.15 -48.41 -7.59
CA LEU A 11 52.03 -47.02 -7.13
C LEU A 11 51.01 -46.82 -5.99
N PHE A 12 51.44 -46.27 -4.84
CA PHE A 12 50.57 -45.62 -3.86
C PHE A 12 50.12 -44.24 -4.41
N GLY A 13 48.82 -43.94 -4.40
CA GLY A 13 48.30 -42.64 -4.84
C GLY A 13 48.57 -41.53 -3.82
N GLU A 14 48.93 -40.33 -4.28
CA GLU A 14 49.26 -39.16 -3.43
C GLU A 14 48.19 -38.88 -2.36
N ASP A 15 48.64 -38.59 -1.14
CA ASP A 15 47.80 -38.29 0.02
C ASP A 15 47.04 -36.97 -0.14
N VAL A 16 45.79 -36.92 0.33
CA VAL A 16 44.98 -35.70 0.33
C VAL A 16 45.22 -34.93 1.62
N TYR A 17 45.68 -33.69 1.51
CA TYR A 17 45.90 -32.79 2.65
C TYR A 17 44.77 -31.79 2.84
N LYS A 18 44.14 -31.33 1.74
CA LYS A 18 43.06 -30.34 1.77
C LYS A 18 42.01 -30.61 0.70
N ILE A 19 40.74 -30.41 1.06
CA ILE A 19 39.60 -30.50 0.15
C ILE A 19 38.80 -29.18 0.22
N THR A 20 38.33 -28.70 -0.92
CA THR A 20 37.32 -27.63 -0.98
C THR A 20 36.16 -28.05 -1.85
N ILE A 21 34.96 -27.59 -1.48
CA ILE A 21 33.73 -27.80 -2.24
C ILE A 21 33.07 -26.45 -2.51
N ASN A 22 32.61 -26.25 -3.74
CA ASN A 22 31.78 -25.12 -4.16
C ASN A 22 30.54 -25.63 -4.90
N SER A 23 29.42 -24.95 -4.71
CA SER A 23 28.17 -25.19 -5.45
C SER A 23 28.05 -24.21 -6.61
N ASP A 24 27.35 -24.60 -7.69
CA ASP A 24 26.94 -23.68 -8.75
C ASP A 24 25.72 -22.81 -8.36
N ARG A 25 25.02 -23.17 -7.27
CA ARG A 25 23.82 -22.51 -6.76
C ARG A 25 23.59 -22.80 -5.28
N ASP A 26 22.82 -21.94 -4.61
CA ASP A 26 22.50 -22.10 -3.19
C ASP A 26 21.07 -22.58 -2.93
N VAL A 27 20.21 -22.63 -3.96
CA VAL A 27 18.82 -23.09 -3.89
C VAL A 27 18.45 -23.96 -5.10
N ILE A 28 17.59 -24.97 -4.89
CA ILE A 28 16.96 -25.80 -5.93
C ILE A 28 15.49 -26.10 -5.63
N LEU A 29 14.73 -26.55 -6.62
CA LEU A 29 13.34 -26.98 -6.42
C LEU A 29 13.23 -28.39 -5.83
N ALA A 30 12.21 -28.59 -5.00
CA ALA A 30 11.82 -29.89 -4.43
C ALA A 30 11.08 -30.78 -5.43
N ASP A 31 11.52 -30.82 -6.69
CA ASP A 31 10.89 -31.56 -7.78
C ASP A 31 11.67 -32.84 -8.18
N GLY A 32 12.83 -33.06 -7.57
CA GLY A 32 13.73 -34.17 -7.87
C GLY A 32 14.49 -34.05 -9.21
N VAL A 33 14.22 -33.01 -10.01
CA VAL A 33 14.81 -32.76 -11.33
C VAL A 33 15.82 -31.62 -11.27
N ASP A 34 15.45 -30.51 -10.64
CA ASP A 34 16.33 -29.37 -10.39
C ASP A 34 17.41 -29.74 -9.35
N SER A 35 18.61 -29.21 -9.54
CA SER A 35 19.79 -29.77 -8.88
C SER A 35 21.00 -28.86 -8.84
N ALA A 36 21.75 -28.90 -7.74
CA ALA A 36 23.03 -28.22 -7.64
C ALA A 36 24.17 -29.11 -8.12
N ASN A 37 25.13 -28.53 -8.83
CA ASN A 37 26.39 -29.18 -9.21
C ASN A 37 27.51 -28.72 -8.29
N PHE A 38 28.36 -29.67 -7.88
CA PHE A 38 29.48 -29.40 -6.98
C PHE A 38 30.82 -29.54 -7.68
N THR A 39 31.67 -28.52 -7.49
CA THR A 39 33.07 -28.55 -7.87
C THR A 39 33.91 -28.91 -6.64
N ILE A 40 34.65 -30.01 -6.71
CA ILE A 40 35.54 -30.49 -5.64
C ILE A 40 36.99 -30.31 -6.09
N LEU A 41 37.78 -29.60 -5.30
CA LEU A 41 39.23 -29.49 -5.50
C LEU A 41 39.96 -30.16 -4.33
N MET A 42 40.99 -30.93 -4.65
CA MET A 42 41.81 -31.67 -3.69
C MET A 42 43.27 -31.27 -3.88
N TYR A 43 44.00 -31.18 -2.79
CA TYR A 43 45.39 -30.73 -2.78
C TYR A 43 46.27 -31.65 -1.92
N ASN A 44 47.50 -31.91 -2.38
CA ASN A 44 48.54 -32.56 -1.58
C ASN A 44 49.18 -31.57 -0.57
N ASP A 45 50.15 -32.05 0.20
CA ASP A 45 50.90 -31.26 1.19
C ASP A 45 51.69 -30.08 0.59
N SER A 46 52.06 -30.21 -0.68
CA SER A 46 52.73 -29.19 -1.50
C SER A 46 51.75 -28.21 -2.16
N ASN A 47 50.46 -28.30 -1.83
CA ASN A 47 49.37 -27.46 -2.36
C ASN A 47 49.17 -27.59 -3.88
N GLU A 48 49.58 -28.72 -4.47
CA GLU A 48 49.32 -29.05 -5.87
C GLU A 48 47.97 -29.75 -6.00
N LYS A 49 47.27 -29.49 -7.11
CA LYS A 49 45.96 -30.11 -7.36
C LYS A 49 46.14 -31.59 -7.68
N ILE A 50 45.47 -32.43 -6.91
CA ILE A 50 45.47 -33.88 -7.10
C ILE A 50 44.07 -34.39 -7.41
N LYS A 51 43.98 -35.60 -7.95
CA LYS A 51 42.72 -36.24 -8.29
C LYS A 51 42.55 -37.55 -7.54
N ARG A 52 41.61 -37.57 -6.60
CA ARG A 52 41.24 -38.74 -5.81
C ARG A 52 39.73 -38.96 -5.85
N THR A 53 39.30 -40.17 -5.52
CA THR A 53 37.88 -40.46 -5.33
C THR A 53 37.43 -39.91 -3.98
N TYR A 54 36.32 -39.16 -3.99
CA TYR A 54 35.70 -38.62 -2.78
C TYR A 54 34.30 -39.21 -2.58
N THR A 55 33.80 -39.05 -1.35
CA THR A 55 32.40 -39.30 -1.00
C THR A 55 31.74 -37.99 -0.64
N LEU A 56 30.60 -37.70 -1.28
CA LEU A 56 29.77 -36.56 -0.90
C LEU A 56 28.89 -36.97 0.29
N TYR A 57 28.68 -36.06 1.23
CA TYR A 57 27.79 -36.23 2.36
C TYR A 57 26.70 -35.17 2.30
N VAL A 58 25.47 -35.58 2.57
CA VAL A 58 24.29 -34.73 2.67
C VAL A 58 23.62 -35.00 4.01
N ASN A 59 23.53 -33.99 4.87
CA ASN A 59 23.03 -34.13 6.24
C ASN A 59 23.63 -35.34 6.96
N GLU A 60 24.97 -35.45 6.91
CA GLU A 60 25.78 -36.50 7.54
C GLU A 60 25.64 -37.91 6.95
N LYS A 61 24.84 -38.08 5.90
CA LYS A 61 24.71 -39.37 5.19
C LYS A 61 25.51 -39.37 3.90
N SER A 62 26.22 -40.46 3.64
CA SER A 62 26.94 -40.64 2.38
C SER A 62 25.96 -40.63 1.20
N TYR A 63 26.37 -39.98 0.13
CA TYR A 63 25.53 -39.72 -1.02
C TYR A 63 26.21 -40.19 -2.30
N ILE A 64 25.47 -40.96 -3.10
CA ILE A 64 26.03 -41.79 -4.18
C ILE A 64 26.22 -40.99 -5.48
N ASN A 65 25.41 -39.96 -5.71
CA ASN A 65 25.48 -39.19 -6.95
C ASN A 65 26.59 -38.13 -6.83
N LYS A 66 27.77 -38.51 -7.32
CA LYS A 66 29.00 -37.73 -7.19
C LYS A 66 28.90 -36.50 -8.08
N SER A 67 29.04 -35.33 -7.45
CA SER A 67 29.01 -33.97 -8.02
C SER A 67 27.64 -33.34 -8.29
N ARG A 68 26.50 -33.96 -7.94
CA ARG A 68 25.18 -33.35 -8.16
C ARG A 68 24.16 -33.76 -7.11
N PHE A 69 23.36 -32.82 -6.60
CA PHE A 69 22.28 -33.10 -5.65
C PHE A 69 20.94 -32.53 -6.11
N SER A 70 19.89 -33.36 -6.07
CA SER A 70 18.49 -32.97 -6.18
C SER A 70 17.68 -33.63 -5.05
N SER A 71 16.51 -33.08 -4.75
CA SER A 71 15.60 -33.64 -3.75
C SER A 71 14.16 -33.35 -4.11
N THR A 72 13.24 -34.22 -3.68
CA THR A 72 11.79 -33.97 -3.72
C THR A 72 11.26 -33.46 -2.38
N ILE A 73 12.15 -33.25 -1.41
CA ILE A 73 11.81 -32.86 -0.04
C ILE A 73 12.42 -31.48 0.22
N ALA A 74 11.58 -30.47 0.45
CA ALA A 74 12.07 -29.16 0.83
C ALA A 74 12.80 -29.17 2.18
N GLY A 75 13.73 -28.25 2.34
CA GLY A 75 14.52 -28.08 3.55
C GLY A 75 15.94 -27.63 3.27
N LYS A 76 16.72 -27.43 4.34
CA LYS A 76 18.13 -27.09 4.25
C LYS A 76 18.98 -28.35 4.31
N TYR A 77 19.94 -28.44 3.40
CA TYR A 77 20.83 -29.58 3.25
C TYR A 77 22.26 -29.13 3.43
N THR A 78 22.94 -29.67 4.44
CA THR A 78 24.37 -29.44 4.64
C THR A 78 25.15 -30.44 3.81
N ILE A 79 26.00 -29.93 2.91
CA ILE A 79 26.74 -30.73 1.94
C ILE A 79 28.24 -30.51 2.12
N TYR A 80 29.00 -31.61 2.10
CA TYR A 80 30.47 -31.59 2.16
C TYR A 80 31.06 -32.84 1.52
N ALA A 81 32.34 -32.81 1.18
CA ALA A 81 33.07 -33.94 0.62
C ALA A 81 34.11 -34.48 1.62
N LYS A 82 34.34 -35.80 1.59
CA LYS A 82 35.42 -36.47 2.34
C LYS A 82 36.27 -37.37 1.44
N VAL A 83 37.57 -37.38 1.71
CA VAL A 83 38.52 -38.39 1.24
C VAL A 83 39.29 -38.85 2.47
N ASP A 84 39.25 -40.14 2.78
CA ASP A 84 39.83 -40.69 4.00
C ASP A 84 39.34 -39.90 5.23
N ASP A 85 40.26 -39.35 6.04
CA ASP A 85 39.92 -38.55 7.24
C ASP A 85 39.82 -37.02 6.98
N VAL A 86 39.99 -36.57 5.74
CA VAL A 86 39.97 -35.13 5.40
C VAL A 86 38.58 -34.69 4.93
N GLU A 87 38.05 -33.63 5.55
CA GLU A 87 36.75 -33.02 5.23
C GLU A 87 36.93 -31.68 4.51
N SER A 88 36.04 -31.37 3.56
CA SER A 88 35.95 -30.05 2.94
C SER A 88 35.29 -29.02 3.87
N ASN A 89 35.21 -27.75 3.42
CA ASN A 89 34.21 -26.83 3.94
C ASN A 89 32.79 -27.39 3.76
N LYS A 90 31.85 -26.94 4.60
CA LYS A 90 30.42 -27.26 4.48
C LYS A 90 29.71 -26.15 3.72
N ILE A 91 28.81 -26.53 2.83
CA ILE A 91 27.88 -25.63 2.16
C ILE A 91 26.45 -25.96 2.60
N VAL A 92 25.57 -24.96 2.63
CA VAL A 92 24.15 -25.14 2.94
C VAL A 92 23.37 -24.87 1.66
N LEU A 93 22.70 -25.91 1.16
CA LEU A 93 21.83 -25.83 -0.02
C LEU A 93 20.37 -25.86 0.43
N GLU A 94 19.56 -24.91 -0.02
CA GLU A 94 18.12 -24.88 0.23
C GLU A 94 17.34 -25.60 -0.87
N VAL A 95 16.41 -26.47 -0.50
CA VAL A 95 15.47 -27.10 -1.43
C VAL A 95 14.09 -26.53 -1.16
N SER A 96 13.46 -25.92 -2.16
CA SER A 96 12.21 -25.18 -2.03
C SER A 96 11.01 -25.90 -2.64
N ASN A 97 9.89 -25.95 -1.91
CA ASN A 97 8.64 -26.61 -2.33
C ASN A 97 7.88 -25.87 -3.45
N SER A 98 8.36 -24.74 -3.95
CA SER A 98 7.59 -23.95 -4.91
C SER A 98 8.49 -23.32 -5.96
N ALA A 99 8.31 -23.75 -7.20
CA ALA A 99 8.62 -22.89 -8.32
C ALA A 99 7.87 -21.57 -8.11
N VAL A 100 8.57 -20.45 -8.21
CA VAL A 100 7.94 -19.13 -8.20
C VAL A 100 6.88 -19.14 -9.29
N LYS A 101 5.61 -18.89 -8.92
CA LYS A 101 4.52 -18.86 -9.89
C LYS A 101 4.88 -17.88 -11.00
N GLU A 102 4.83 -18.36 -12.24
CA GLU A 102 5.09 -17.56 -13.44
C GLU A 102 3.78 -17.30 -14.18
N ILE A 103 3.57 -16.03 -14.55
CA ILE A 103 2.43 -15.57 -15.34
C ILE A 103 2.96 -15.07 -16.68
N LYS A 104 2.45 -15.63 -17.78
CA LYS A 104 2.79 -15.18 -19.14
C LYS A 104 1.84 -14.10 -19.60
N ILE A 105 2.40 -12.99 -20.10
CA ILE A 105 1.67 -11.84 -20.61
C ILE A 105 2.25 -11.44 -21.96
N GLU A 106 1.47 -11.62 -23.01
CA GLU A 106 1.87 -11.25 -24.37
C GLU A 106 2.25 -9.77 -24.47
N ASN A 107 3.34 -9.50 -25.21
CA ASN A 107 3.89 -8.17 -25.44
C ASN A 107 4.37 -7.46 -24.17
N LEU A 108 4.77 -8.21 -23.14
CA LEU A 108 5.48 -7.65 -22.01
C LEU A 108 6.89 -7.19 -22.43
N ASP A 109 7.19 -5.91 -22.21
CA ASP A 109 8.47 -5.32 -22.61
C ASP A 109 9.69 -5.95 -21.92
N LYS A 110 9.54 -6.29 -20.63
CA LYS A 110 10.60 -6.85 -19.79
C LYS A 110 10.05 -7.86 -18.81
N ASN A 111 10.75 -8.99 -18.68
CA ASN A 111 10.50 -9.93 -17.60
C ASN A 111 10.66 -9.23 -16.25
N VAL A 112 9.77 -9.53 -15.32
CA VAL A 112 9.72 -8.89 -14.00
C VAL A 112 9.44 -9.90 -12.91
N ILE A 113 10.13 -9.75 -11.79
CA ILE A 113 9.83 -10.42 -10.53
C ILE A 113 9.11 -9.41 -9.65
N ILE A 114 7.86 -9.69 -9.31
CA ILE A 114 7.11 -8.92 -8.31
C ILE A 114 7.36 -9.55 -6.95
N ALA A 115 7.79 -8.75 -5.98
CA ALA A 115 7.79 -9.09 -4.57
C ALA A 115 6.74 -8.25 -3.85
N LEU A 116 5.83 -8.87 -3.12
CA LEU A 116 4.76 -8.17 -2.39
C LEU A 116 4.59 -8.72 -0.97
N ASN A 117 4.25 -7.85 -0.04
CA ASN A 117 3.79 -8.25 1.29
C ASN A 117 2.27 -8.42 1.26
N LYS A 118 1.80 -9.67 1.39
CA LYS A 118 0.37 -10.02 1.31
C LYS A 118 -0.41 -9.77 2.60
N LYS A 119 0.21 -9.18 3.61
CA LYS A 119 -0.47 -8.82 4.85
C LYS A 119 -1.35 -7.60 4.59
N GLY A 120 -2.63 -7.69 4.95
CA GLY A 120 -3.62 -6.62 4.73
C GLY A 120 -3.89 -5.71 5.93
N VAL A 121 -3.17 -5.88 7.04
CA VAL A 121 -3.41 -5.11 8.27
C VAL A 121 -2.76 -3.73 8.22
N SER A 122 -3.36 -2.74 8.87
CA SER A 122 -2.85 -1.37 8.96
C SER A 122 -1.67 -1.19 9.91
N GLN A 123 -1.41 -2.15 10.80
CA GLN A 123 -0.29 -2.11 11.71
C GLN A 123 1.05 -2.20 10.96
N TYR A 124 1.91 -1.19 11.15
CA TYR A 124 3.24 -1.18 10.55
C TYR A 124 4.11 -2.34 11.05
N SER A 125 4.56 -3.19 10.13
CA SER A 125 5.51 -4.27 10.41
C SER A 125 6.36 -4.53 9.17
N LEU A 126 7.67 -4.51 9.30
CA LEU A 126 8.58 -4.79 8.18
C LEU A 126 8.92 -6.27 8.09
N GLU A 127 8.88 -6.81 6.87
CA GLU A 127 9.28 -8.18 6.59
C GLU A 127 10.36 -8.21 5.52
N ASN A 128 11.44 -8.94 5.82
CA ASN A 128 12.60 -9.07 4.95
C ASN A 128 12.23 -9.87 3.70
N ILE A 129 12.55 -9.36 2.52
CA ILE A 129 12.24 -10.04 1.25
C ILE A 129 13.35 -10.99 0.79
N GLY A 130 14.48 -11.06 1.48
CA GLY A 130 15.63 -11.89 1.11
C GLY A 130 16.54 -11.19 0.10
N ASP A 131 16.86 -11.88 -0.99
CA ASP A 131 18.05 -11.59 -1.81
C ASP A 131 17.86 -10.61 -2.98
N ILE A 132 16.71 -9.93 -3.15
CA ILE A 132 16.67 -8.74 -4.04
C ILE A 132 17.38 -7.61 -3.30
N LYS A 133 18.72 -7.57 -3.40
CA LYS A 133 19.58 -6.68 -2.62
C LYS A 133 19.85 -5.38 -3.35
N LYS A 134 20.30 -4.39 -2.57
CA LYS A 134 20.78 -3.09 -3.03
C LYS A 134 21.81 -3.15 -4.17
N ASP A 135 22.59 -4.23 -4.25
CA ASP A 135 23.63 -4.43 -5.25
C ASP A 135 23.11 -4.96 -6.60
N ASP A 136 21.91 -5.56 -6.63
CA ASP A 136 21.22 -6.02 -7.84
C ASP A 136 20.52 -4.87 -8.59
N ILE A 137 20.46 -3.71 -7.94
CA ILE A 137 19.85 -2.49 -8.45
C ILE A 137 20.95 -1.67 -9.11
N SER A 138 21.06 -1.77 -10.43
CA SER A 138 22.03 -0.97 -11.20
C SER A 138 21.82 0.53 -10.92
N SER A 139 22.86 1.19 -10.43
CA SER A 139 22.92 2.63 -10.17
C SER A 139 22.89 3.43 -11.47
N SER A 140 21.75 3.59 -12.11
CA SER A 140 21.65 4.43 -13.31
C SER A 140 20.26 5.00 -13.56
N TYR A 141 19.69 5.69 -12.58
CA TYR A 141 18.63 6.67 -12.86
C TYR A 141 18.80 7.89 -11.97
N SER A 142 19.68 8.82 -12.37
CA SER A 142 19.60 10.18 -11.86
C SER A 142 18.46 10.89 -12.60
N THR A 143 17.29 10.93 -11.99
CA THR A 143 16.28 11.88 -12.45
C THR A 143 16.78 13.26 -12.06
N LYS A 144 17.11 14.09 -13.07
CA LYS A 144 17.30 15.53 -12.87
C LYS A 144 16.10 16.03 -12.08
N ARG A 145 16.33 16.46 -10.84
CA ARG A 145 15.37 17.25 -10.06
C ARG A 145 15.09 18.51 -10.86
N ASN A 146 13.99 18.52 -11.62
CA ASN A 146 13.41 19.80 -11.98
C ASN A 146 12.87 20.38 -10.67
N ASN A 147 13.49 21.46 -10.20
CA ASN A 147 12.96 22.35 -9.18
C ASN A 147 11.69 23.04 -9.72
N LEU A 148 10.68 22.25 -10.09
CA LEU A 148 9.32 22.74 -10.25
C LEU A 148 8.76 22.85 -8.84
N ASP A 149 8.41 24.08 -8.49
CA ASP A 149 7.98 24.56 -7.18
C ASP A 149 7.42 23.46 -6.30
N LYS A 150 8.05 23.26 -5.13
CA LYS A 150 7.37 22.69 -3.98
C LYS A 150 6.25 23.67 -3.59
N LYS A 151 5.17 23.72 -4.38
CA LYS A 151 3.92 24.33 -3.92
C LYS A 151 3.63 23.63 -2.60
N LYS A 152 3.54 24.41 -1.52
CA LYS A 152 3.14 23.93 -0.20
C LYS A 152 1.85 23.13 -0.43
N ILE A 153 1.90 21.81 -0.23
CA ILE A 153 0.71 20.97 -0.29
C ILE A 153 -0.09 21.40 0.94
N ILE A 154 -1.15 22.17 0.71
CA ILE A 154 -2.16 22.41 1.74
C ILE A 154 -2.77 21.03 2.00
N LYS A 155 -2.71 20.60 3.26
CA LYS A 155 -3.25 19.30 3.66
C LYS A 155 -4.76 19.35 3.48
N LYS A 156 -5.32 18.29 2.90
CA LYS A 156 -6.77 18.21 2.73
C LYS A 156 -7.45 17.94 4.05
N ASP A 157 -6.93 16.99 4.80
CA ASP A 157 -7.40 16.65 6.12
C ASP A 157 -6.40 17.02 7.21
N ARG A 158 -6.94 17.55 8.30
CA ARG A 158 -6.34 17.52 9.61
C ARG A 158 -6.69 16.15 10.18
N MET A 159 -6.04 15.06 9.74
CA MET A 159 -6.21 13.73 10.34
C MET A 159 -5.92 13.80 11.83
N VAL A 160 -6.91 14.10 12.65
CA VAL A 160 -6.55 14.65 13.95
C VAL A 160 -6.19 13.54 14.90
N ARG A 161 -4.99 13.68 15.46
CA ARG A 161 -4.54 12.99 16.67
C ARG A 161 -5.67 13.08 17.69
N ARG A 162 -6.43 11.99 17.82
CA ARG A 162 -7.55 11.85 18.75
C ARG A 162 -7.09 12.28 20.13
N GLY A 163 -7.42 13.52 20.49
CA GLY A 163 -7.04 14.10 21.78
C GLY A 163 -7.79 13.38 22.89
N PRO A 164 -7.24 13.29 24.11
CA PRO A 164 -7.97 12.72 25.23
C PRO A 164 -9.28 13.48 25.46
N ILE A 165 -10.34 12.74 25.82
CA ILE A 165 -11.69 13.23 26.17
C ILE A 165 -11.63 13.88 27.56
N ASP A 166 -10.74 14.84 27.78
CA ASP A 166 -10.62 15.53 29.05
C ASP A 166 -11.35 16.89 28.98
N ASN A 167 -12.29 17.09 29.90
CA ASN A 167 -13.01 18.35 30.21
C ASN A 167 -14.11 18.85 29.24
N ILE A 168 -14.70 18.00 28.39
CA ILE A 168 -15.95 18.36 27.65
C ILE A 168 -17.09 18.79 28.58
N ASN A 169 -17.19 18.15 29.77
CA ASN A 169 -18.28 18.36 30.72
C ASN A 169 -18.40 19.81 31.25
N ASN A 170 -17.32 20.59 31.22
CA ASN A 170 -17.37 22.00 31.64
C ASN A 170 -18.00 22.91 30.56
N TYR A 171 -17.92 22.54 29.28
CA TYR A 171 -18.50 23.29 28.15
C TYR A 171 -19.95 22.87 27.84
N LYS A 172 -20.34 21.62 28.16
CA LYS A 172 -21.72 21.13 27.99
C LYS A 172 -22.76 21.84 28.88
N LYS A 173 -22.33 22.59 29.90
CA LYS A 173 -23.23 23.01 30.98
C LYS A 173 -24.18 24.17 30.64
N ASN A 174 -24.19 24.76 29.43
CA ASN A 174 -25.15 25.85 29.12
C ASN A 174 -25.48 26.22 27.64
N THR A 175 -25.03 25.55 26.56
CA THR A 175 -24.90 26.32 25.28
C THR A 175 -25.28 25.71 23.92
N LEU A 176 -25.75 24.48 23.78
CA LEU A 176 -26.10 23.96 22.44
C LEU A 176 -27.62 23.80 22.31
N LYS A 177 -28.28 24.81 21.73
CA LYS A 177 -29.67 24.67 21.27
C LYS A 177 -29.68 23.82 20.00
N ARG A 178 -30.70 23.00 19.80
CA ARG A 178 -30.85 22.27 18.54
C ARG A 178 -30.85 23.24 17.35
N ILE A 179 -30.00 22.99 16.36
CA ILE A 179 -29.93 23.80 15.14
C ILE A 179 -31.12 23.41 14.24
N ASN A 180 -31.68 24.38 13.54
CA ASN A 180 -32.64 24.15 12.46
C ASN A 180 -32.54 25.28 11.42
N GLU A 181 -33.39 25.23 10.40
CA GLU A 181 -33.44 26.21 9.32
C GLU A 181 -33.76 27.64 9.78
N ASN A 182 -34.29 27.85 10.99
CA ASN A 182 -34.56 29.18 11.53
C ASN A 182 -33.42 29.71 12.41
N THR A 183 -32.40 28.89 12.70
CA THR A 183 -31.21 29.32 13.45
C THR A 183 -30.40 30.32 12.63
N LYS A 184 -30.30 31.56 13.13
CA LYS A 184 -29.54 32.63 12.47
C LYS A 184 -28.08 32.70 12.94
N GLU A 185 -27.83 32.36 14.19
CA GLU A 185 -26.51 32.38 14.80
C GLU A 185 -26.35 31.18 15.71
N TYR A 186 -25.11 30.68 15.80
CA TYR A 186 -24.80 29.53 16.63
C TYR A 186 -23.38 29.60 17.20
N ASN A 187 -23.16 28.91 18.31
CA ASN A 187 -21.87 28.79 18.97
C ASN A 187 -21.40 27.35 18.85
N PHE A 188 -20.44 27.10 17.98
CA PHE A 188 -19.86 25.78 17.76
C PHE A 188 -18.72 25.52 18.73
N LEU A 189 -18.58 24.27 19.17
CA LEU A 189 -17.44 23.81 19.95
C LEU A 189 -16.38 23.27 18.99
N GLU A 190 -15.22 23.91 18.90
CA GLU A 190 -14.10 23.47 18.04
C GLU A 190 -12.91 23.07 18.90
N TYR A 191 -12.32 21.90 18.64
CA TYR A 191 -11.10 21.50 19.34
C TYR A 191 -9.85 22.05 18.63
N ASP A 192 -9.15 22.96 19.29
CA ASP A 192 -7.86 23.46 18.84
C ASP A 192 -6.75 22.53 19.31
N TYR A 193 -6.33 21.64 18.42
CA TYR A 193 -5.27 20.65 18.68
C TYR A 193 -3.89 21.25 18.87
N ASN A 194 -3.64 22.50 18.44
CA ASN A 194 -2.35 23.15 18.73
C ASN A 194 -2.28 23.57 20.21
N LYS A 195 -3.42 23.87 20.80
CA LYS A 195 -3.55 24.29 22.21
C LYS A 195 -4.15 23.20 23.10
N SER A 196 -4.47 22.04 22.53
CA SER A 196 -5.16 20.91 23.17
C SER A 196 -6.36 21.34 24.00
N LYS A 197 -7.22 22.20 23.45
CA LYS A 197 -8.38 22.75 24.17
C LYS A 197 -9.56 23.02 23.23
N TYR A 198 -10.76 23.00 23.80
CA TYR A 198 -11.95 23.46 23.09
C TYR A 198 -12.06 25.00 23.10
N ASN A 199 -12.49 25.54 21.96
CA ASN A 199 -12.88 26.93 21.78
C ASN A 199 -14.36 27.02 21.39
N ILE A 200 -14.98 28.15 21.72
CA ILE A 200 -16.31 28.49 21.21
C ILE A 200 -16.16 29.36 19.97
N ARG A 201 -16.73 28.92 18.86
CA ARG A 201 -16.76 29.61 17.56
C ARG A 201 -18.16 30.12 17.30
N SER A 202 -18.37 31.41 17.51
CA SER A 202 -19.63 32.05 17.14
C SER A 202 -19.71 32.23 15.63
N ALA A 203 -20.81 31.83 15.01
CA ALA A 203 -21.01 31.91 13.57
C ALA A 203 -22.42 32.39 13.21
N THR A 204 -22.56 32.93 12.01
CA THR A 204 -23.86 33.37 11.45
C THR A 204 -24.21 32.48 10.28
N LYS A 205 -25.48 32.06 10.19
CA LYS A 205 -25.97 31.27 9.07
C LYS A 205 -25.99 32.12 7.81
N VAL A 206 -25.40 31.60 6.73
CA VAL A 206 -25.26 32.27 5.43
C VAL A 206 -26.00 31.54 4.31
N TYR A 207 -26.40 30.29 4.52
CA TYR A 207 -27.23 29.51 3.60
C TYR A 207 -28.06 28.45 4.34
N GLY A 208 -29.14 28.00 3.71
CA GLY A 208 -29.92 26.85 4.12
C GLY A 208 -31.29 27.23 4.65
N ASP A 209 -32.31 26.54 4.17
CA ASP A 209 -33.71 26.66 4.54
C ASP A 209 -34.34 25.27 4.79
N TYR A 210 -35.67 25.20 4.82
CA TYR A 210 -36.40 23.96 5.04
C TYR A 210 -36.13 22.90 3.96
N ASP A 211 -35.94 23.29 2.71
CA ASP A 211 -35.78 22.37 1.58
C ASP A 211 -34.30 21.97 1.35
N SER A 212 -33.37 22.73 1.91
CA SER A 212 -31.93 22.51 1.75
C SER A 212 -31.43 21.23 2.44
N LYS A 213 -30.37 20.57 1.96
CA LYS A 213 -29.74 19.43 2.65
C LYS A 213 -28.65 19.83 3.62
N CYS A 214 -28.15 21.07 3.50
CA CYS A 214 -27.20 21.63 4.44
C CYS A 214 -27.63 22.96 5.04
N LEU A 215 -27.01 23.29 6.17
CA LEU A 215 -26.99 24.65 6.73
C LEU A 215 -25.54 25.13 6.74
N ILE A 216 -25.26 26.26 6.09
CA ILE A 216 -23.91 26.82 6.05
C ILE A 216 -23.82 27.98 7.04
N PHE A 217 -22.79 27.92 7.89
CA PHE A 217 -22.44 28.95 8.85
C PHE A 217 -21.06 29.51 8.54
N LEU A 218 -20.88 30.83 8.72
CA LEU A 218 -19.61 31.52 8.60
C LEU A 218 -19.21 32.09 9.97
N GLU A 219 -17.97 31.83 10.40
CA GLU A 219 -17.41 32.37 11.64
C GLU A 219 -17.56 33.90 11.70
N LYS A 220 -18.05 34.39 12.84
CA LYS A 220 -18.18 35.83 13.07
C LYS A 220 -16.80 36.49 13.02
N ASN A 221 -16.75 37.68 12.42
CA ASN A 221 -15.51 38.43 12.18
C ASN A 221 -14.52 37.74 11.24
N SER A 222 -14.97 36.75 10.43
CA SER A 222 -14.17 36.28 9.31
C SER A 222 -13.76 37.46 8.42
N ASN A 223 -12.49 37.47 8.01
CA ASN A 223 -11.95 38.45 7.05
C ASN A 223 -12.44 38.20 5.62
N PHE A 224 -13.16 37.10 5.40
CA PHE A 224 -13.71 36.72 4.12
C PHE A 224 -14.84 37.65 3.67
N SER A 225 -14.96 37.85 2.35
CA SER A 225 -15.94 38.77 1.79
C SER A 225 -17.37 38.38 2.15
N LYS A 226 -18.06 39.27 2.87
CA LYS A 226 -19.49 39.13 3.20
C LYS A 226 -20.40 39.07 1.96
N ASN A 227 -19.88 39.43 0.78
CA ASN A 227 -20.62 39.45 -0.49
C ASN A 227 -20.45 38.17 -1.31
N PHE A 228 -19.83 37.12 -0.75
CA PHE A 228 -19.73 35.84 -1.41
C PHE A 228 -21.10 35.16 -1.57
N SER A 229 -21.32 34.50 -2.71
CA SER A 229 -22.58 33.80 -3.00
C SER A 229 -22.58 32.40 -2.38
N TRP A 230 -22.97 32.30 -1.11
CA TRP A 230 -23.12 31.03 -0.40
C TRP A 230 -24.17 30.09 -1.02
N ASP A 231 -25.16 30.66 -1.73
CA ASP A 231 -26.10 29.92 -2.58
C ASP A 231 -25.41 28.96 -3.56
N SER A 232 -24.28 29.38 -4.15
CA SER A 232 -23.57 28.56 -5.13
C SER A 232 -23.01 27.28 -4.51
N ILE A 233 -22.44 27.38 -3.31
CA ILE A 233 -21.90 26.25 -2.56
C ILE A 233 -23.04 25.38 -2.04
N GLY A 234 -24.05 25.97 -1.40
CA GLY A 234 -25.16 25.23 -0.82
C GLY A 234 -25.94 24.42 -1.86
N LYS A 235 -26.30 25.03 -2.99
CA LYS A 235 -26.96 24.32 -4.10
C LYS A 235 -26.05 23.27 -4.73
N TYR A 236 -24.75 23.55 -4.83
CA TYR A 236 -23.80 22.55 -5.32
C TYR A 236 -23.72 21.36 -4.37
N PHE A 237 -23.67 21.60 -3.06
CA PHE A 237 -23.67 20.55 -2.05
C PHE A 237 -24.94 19.69 -2.17
N ASP A 238 -26.12 20.30 -2.13
CA ASP A 238 -27.39 19.58 -2.17
C ASP A 238 -27.55 18.71 -3.43
N LEU A 239 -27.22 19.28 -4.61
CA LEU A 239 -27.48 18.63 -5.89
C LEU A 239 -26.35 17.70 -6.33
N ASN A 240 -25.08 18.10 -6.16
CA ASN A 240 -23.93 17.40 -6.73
C ASN A 240 -23.13 16.62 -5.70
N ILE A 241 -23.05 17.06 -4.45
CA ILE A 241 -22.31 16.33 -3.40
C ILE A 241 -23.28 15.36 -2.73
N TYR A 242 -24.24 15.87 -1.96
CA TYR A 242 -25.26 15.09 -1.27
C TYR A 242 -26.03 14.18 -2.23
N GLY A 243 -26.67 14.75 -3.26
CA GLY A 243 -27.50 13.99 -4.20
C GLY A 243 -26.77 12.83 -4.90
N LYS A 244 -25.48 12.97 -5.20
CA LYS A 244 -24.68 11.91 -5.80
C LYS A 244 -24.19 10.90 -4.77
N MET A 245 -23.67 11.37 -3.64
CA MET A 245 -22.94 10.55 -2.68
C MET A 245 -23.84 9.60 -1.89
N VAL A 246 -25.09 9.98 -1.58
CA VAL A 246 -25.98 9.12 -0.76
C VAL A 246 -26.24 7.74 -1.39
N ASN A 247 -26.25 7.68 -2.72
CA ASN A 247 -26.45 6.43 -3.46
C ASN A 247 -25.18 5.57 -3.54
N VAL A 248 -24.01 6.17 -3.36
CA VAL A 248 -22.71 5.51 -3.55
C VAL A 248 -22.03 5.14 -2.24
N PHE A 249 -22.17 5.97 -1.22
CA PHE A 249 -21.52 5.80 0.09
C PHE A 249 -22.52 5.48 1.20
N GLY A 250 -23.75 6.00 1.11
CA GLY A 250 -24.77 5.86 2.16
C GLY A 250 -25.37 7.20 2.55
N GLU A 251 -26.50 7.16 3.25
CA GLU A 251 -27.09 8.38 3.82
C GLU A 251 -26.25 8.83 5.01
N PRO A 252 -26.08 10.15 5.25
CA PRO A 252 -25.57 10.60 6.53
C PRO A 252 -26.57 10.25 7.64
N THR A 253 -26.08 10.17 8.87
CA THR A 253 -26.93 10.05 10.05
C THR A 253 -27.66 11.37 10.35
N ASP A 254 -28.49 11.38 11.38
CA ASP A 254 -29.21 12.58 11.83
C ASP A 254 -29.31 12.58 13.37
N ILE A 255 -28.17 12.66 14.04
CA ILE A 255 -28.09 12.49 15.51
C ILE A 255 -28.78 13.61 16.28
N ASP A 256 -28.79 14.83 15.73
CA ASP A 256 -29.51 15.97 16.30
C ASP A 256 -30.94 16.09 15.75
N SER A 257 -31.33 15.17 14.85
CA SER A 257 -32.65 15.06 14.25
C SER A 257 -33.10 16.34 13.52
N ASN A 258 -32.18 17.13 12.97
CA ASN A 258 -32.49 18.33 12.20
C ASN A 258 -32.65 18.06 10.69
N ALA A 259 -32.26 16.87 10.21
CA ALA A 259 -32.27 16.43 8.82
C ALA A 259 -31.36 17.23 7.88
N LYS A 260 -30.28 17.83 8.41
CA LYS A 260 -29.32 18.71 7.72
C LYS A 260 -27.88 18.33 8.08
N VAL A 261 -27.00 18.47 7.10
CA VAL A 261 -25.55 18.53 7.35
C VAL A 261 -25.17 19.98 7.66
N VAL A 262 -24.48 20.22 8.76
CA VAL A 262 -23.96 21.55 9.09
C VAL A 262 -22.58 21.72 8.48
N ILE A 263 -22.36 22.83 7.78
CA ILE A 263 -21.05 23.18 7.20
C ILE A 263 -20.59 24.49 7.83
N LEU A 264 -19.52 24.42 8.63
CA LEU A 264 -18.93 25.59 9.29
C LEU A 264 -17.69 26.07 8.53
N TYR A 265 -17.80 27.25 7.94
CA TYR A 265 -16.66 27.97 7.38
C TYR A 265 -15.98 28.83 8.46
N MET A 266 -14.70 28.57 8.71
CA MET A 266 -13.88 29.28 9.70
C MET A 266 -12.45 29.46 9.22
N ASP A 267 -11.65 30.28 9.91
CA ASP A 267 -10.23 30.43 9.56
C ASP A 267 -9.41 29.24 10.07
N LEU A 268 -8.95 28.38 9.15
CA LEU A 268 -8.07 27.24 9.45
C LEU A 268 -6.60 27.51 9.13
N GLY A 269 -6.25 28.77 8.81
CA GLY A 269 -4.93 29.17 8.35
C GLY A 269 -4.55 28.60 6.98
N ASP A 270 -3.27 28.65 6.63
CA ASP A 270 -2.75 28.26 5.30
C ASP A 270 -2.36 26.78 5.20
N GLU A 271 -2.88 25.94 6.09
CA GLU A 271 -2.47 24.53 6.21
C GLU A 271 -3.54 23.52 5.78
N TYR A 272 -4.83 23.85 5.96
CA TYR A 272 -5.93 22.90 5.78
C TYR A 272 -7.01 23.44 4.86
N PHE A 273 -7.59 22.59 4.02
CA PHE A 273 -8.77 22.95 3.22
C PHE A 273 -10.08 22.73 3.99
N GLY A 274 -10.15 21.64 4.75
CA GLY A 274 -11.28 21.28 5.61
C GLY A 274 -10.87 20.18 6.60
N TYR A 275 -11.84 19.72 7.39
CA TYR A 275 -11.73 18.48 8.15
C TYR A 275 -13.11 18.04 8.67
N PHE A 276 -13.19 16.76 9.02
CA PHE A 276 -14.25 16.15 9.81
C PHE A 276 -13.72 15.72 11.20
N ASP A 277 -14.50 15.92 12.27
CA ASP A 277 -14.12 15.49 13.61
C ASP A 277 -15.16 14.52 14.23
N PRO A 278 -14.80 13.22 14.39
CA PRO A 278 -15.62 12.23 15.08
C PRO A 278 -16.14 12.65 16.46
N VAL A 279 -15.43 13.54 17.16
CA VAL A 279 -15.84 13.96 18.51
C VAL A 279 -17.21 14.61 18.51
N ASP A 280 -17.62 15.22 17.39
CA ASP A 280 -18.89 15.90 17.26
C ASP A 280 -20.11 14.99 17.29
N TYR A 281 -19.93 13.66 17.31
CA TYR A 281 -21.04 12.72 17.47
C TYR A 281 -21.45 12.44 18.92
N SER A 282 -20.54 12.60 19.89
CA SER A 282 -20.82 12.17 21.28
C SER A 282 -20.14 12.99 22.38
N GLY A 283 -19.26 13.93 22.01
CA GLY A 283 -18.57 14.81 22.94
C GLY A 283 -18.59 16.29 22.53
N GLY A 284 -18.57 16.59 21.24
CA GLY A 284 -18.49 17.93 20.68
C GLY A 284 -19.86 18.59 20.52
N ASN A 285 -20.18 18.91 19.28
CA ASN A 285 -21.41 19.61 18.91
C ASN A 285 -22.67 18.73 18.92
N GLU A 286 -22.52 17.40 18.95
CA GLU A 286 -23.61 16.41 18.88
C GLU A 286 -24.47 16.59 17.61
N MET A 287 -23.82 16.78 16.46
CA MET A 287 -24.46 16.95 15.13
C MET A 287 -23.57 16.47 13.98
N GLU A 288 -24.16 16.28 12.79
CA GLU A 288 -23.44 16.09 11.53
C GLU A 288 -22.79 17.39 11.04
N ILE A 289 -21.54 17.66 11.44
CA ILE A 289 -20.80 18.87 11.08
C ILE A 289 -19.53 18.60 10.26
N ILE A 290 -19.30 19.46 9.26
CA ILE A 290 -18.06 19.55 8.47
C ILE A 290 -17.45 20.94 8.68
N TYR A 291 -16.13 21.00 8.82
CA TYR A 291 -15.39 22.25 8.93
C TYR A 291 -14.67 22.55 7.62
N MET A 292 -14.88 23.74 7.06
CA MET A 292 -14.24 24.18 5.82
C MET A 292 -13.46 25.47 6.05
N ASN A 293 -12.36 25.64 5.33
CA ASN A 293 -11.56 26.86 5.44
C ASN A 293 -12.22 28.04 4.71
N SER A 294 -12.24 29.20 5.36
CA SER A 294 -12.73 30.47 4.82
C SER A 294 -11.62 31.44 4.42
N ASN A 295 -10.35 31.11 4.66
CA ASN A 295 -9.23 32.04 4.56
C ASN A 295 -8.09 31.52 3.66
N LEU A 296 -8.41 31.13 2.42
CA LEU A 296 -7.43 30.67 1.42
C LEU A 296 -7.43 31.48 0.12
N ASP A 297 -8.17 32.59 0.06
CA ASP A 297 -8.22 33.47 -1.12
C ASP A 297 -6.84 33.97 -1.54
N ASN A 298 -5.98 34.28 -0.55
CA ASN A 298 -4.60 34.72 -0.79
C ASN A 298 -3.73 33.66 -1.49
N LEU A 299 -4.13 32.39 -1.42
CA LEU A 299 -3.48 31.27 -2.11
C LEU A 299 -4.20 30.88 -3.40
N GLY A 300 -5.24 31.63 -3.79
CA GLY A 300 -6.02 31.42 -5.00
C GLY A 300 -7.18 30.43 -4.83
N TYR A 301 -7.53 30.03 -3.62
CA TYR A 301 -8.63 29.09 -3.36
C TYR A 301 -9.82 29.79 -2.72
N SER A 302 -10.77 30.21 -3.55
CA SER A 302 -12.07 30.66 -3.06
C SER A 302 -12.90 29.48 -2.53
N PRO A 303 -13.85 29.68 -1.60
CA PRO A 303 -14.70 28.62 -1.08
C PRO A 303 -15.50 27.81 -2.12
N ASN A 304 -15.76 28.36 -3.31
CA ASN A 304 -16.39 27.67 -4.44
C ASN A 304 -15.40 27.20 -5.51
N SER A 305 -14.10 27.27 -5.26
CA SER A 305 -13.09 26.68 -6.14
C SER A 305 -13.26 25.16 -6.22
N GLU A 306 -12.78 24.55 -7.31
CA GLU A 306 -12.86 23.11 -7.51
C GLU A 306 -12.18 22.34 -6.37
N GLU A 307 -11.03 22.81 -5.89
CA GLU A 307 -10.32 22.27 -4.73
C GLU A 307 -11.17 22.28 -3.46
N MET A 308 -11.85 23.39 -3.17
CA MET A 308 -12.67 23.52 -1.97
C MET A 308 -13.95 22.67 -2.05
N LEU A 309 -14.62 22.64 -3.20
CA LEU A 309 -15.82 21.82 -3.40
C LEU A 309 -15.52 20.32 -3.38
N SER A 310 -14.37 19.93 -3.91
CA SER A 310 -13.89 18.55 -3.84
C SER A 310 -13.50 18.16 -2.42
N THR A 311 -12.84 19.05 -1.67
CA THR A 311 -12.57 18.81 -0.25
C THR A 311 -13.88 18.70 0.53
N LEU A 312 -14.90 19.50 0.23
CA LEU A 312 -16.20 19.35 0.86
C LEU A 312 -16.84 17.97 0.58
N ALA A 313 -16.66 17.40 -0.62
CA ALA A 313 -17.07 16.03 -0.90
C ALA A 313 -16.22 14.99 -0.13
N HIS A 314 -14.92 15.24 0.03
CA HIS A 314 -14.01 14.44 0.83
C HIS A 314 -14.49 14.34 2.29
N GLU A 315 -14.68 15.49 2.94
CA GLU A 315 -15.12 15.53 4.34
C GLU A 315 -16.55 14.99 4.54
N PHE A 316 -17.43 15.16 3.55
CA PHE A 316 -18.75 14.56 3.61
C PHE A 316 -18.70 13.02 3.51
N GLN A 317 -17.71 12.46 2.82
CA GLN A 317 -17.51 11.01 2.80
C GLN A 317 -17.10 10.51 4.19
N HIS A 318 -16.17 11.19 4.86
CA HIS A 318 -15.78 10.84 6.24
C HIS A 318 -16.98 10.89 7.19
N LEU A 319 -17.81 11.93 7.08
CA LEU A 319 -19.02 12.07 7.87
C LEU A 319 -20.00 10.90 7.65
N ILE A 320 -20.27 10.53 6.39
CA ILE A 320 -21.12 9.38 6.07
C ILE A 320 -20.52 8.10 6.64
N ASN A 321 -19.23 7.86 6.40
CA ASN A 321 -18.55 6.62 6.79
C ASN A 321 -18.55 6.46 8.31
N TYR A 322 -18.03 7.45 9.02
CA TYR A 322 -17.97 7.44 10.48
C TYR A 322 -19.37 7.31 11.07
N GLY A 323 -20.33 8.14 10.62
CA GLY A 323 -21.69 8.15 11.15
C GLY A 323 -22.37 6.78 11.05
N ASN A 324 -22.39 6.16 9.86
CA ASN A 324 -23.01 4.86 9.65
C ASN A 324 -22.37 3.75 10.52
N ARG A 325 -21.04 3.77 10.66
CA ARG A 325 -20.35 2.79 11.51
C ARG A 325 -20.60 3.05 12.99
N TYR A 326 -20.59 4.32 13.41
CA TYR A 326 -20.81 4.75 14.78
C TYR A 326 -22.20 4.35 15.30
N ILE A 327 -23.27 4.64 14.55
CA ILE A 327 -24.64 4.34 14.99
C ILE A 327 -24.92 2.84 15.10
N GLU A 328 -24.18 2.01 14.35
CA GLU A 328 -24.28 0.55 14.42
C GLU A 328 -23.30 -0.05 15.46
N GLY A 329 -22.53 0.77 16.18
CA GLY A 329 -21.56 0.31 17.17
C GLY A 329 -20.35 -0.41 16.56
N LYS A 330 -20.06 -0.19 15.27
CA LYS A 330 -18.94 -0.79 14.56
C LYS A 330 -17.64 -0.05 14.86
N GLN A 331 -16.52 -0.77 14.73
CA GLN A 331 -15.20 -0.16 14.80
C GLN A 331 -15.01 0.82 13.64
N GLU A 332 -14.28 1.91 13.89
CA GLU A 332 -13.88 2.85 12.84
C GLU A 332 -13.05 2.17 11.75
N MET A 333 -13.19 2.66 10.53
CA MET A 333 -12.53 2.10 9.35
C MET A 333 -11.01 2.29 9.40
N ASP A 334 -10.25 1.35 8.84
CA ASP A 334 -8.82 1.52 8.62
C ASP A 334 -8.58 2.78 7.78
N ILE A 335 -7.66 3.64 8.24
CA ILE A 335 -7.39 4.95 7.66
C ILE A 335 -7.18 4.88 6.15
N TRP A 336 -6.38 3.93 5.66
CA TRP A 336 -6.10 3.82 4.23
C TRP A 336 -7.36 3.51 3.40
N ILE A 337 -8.35 2.81 3.96
CA ILE A 337 -9.62 2.57 3.28
C ILE A 337 -10.48 3.83 3.34
N ASP A 338 -10.58 4.46 4.52
CA ASP A 338 -11.35 5.69 4.72
C ASP A 338 -10.91 6.80 3.75
N GLU A 339 -9.62 7.12 3.75
CA GLU A 339 -9.01 8.11 2.86
C GLU A 339 -9.14 7.72 1.38
N GLY A 340 -9.00 6.44 1.05
CA GLY A 340 -9.21 5.96 -0.30
C GLY A 340 -10.66 6.16 -0.78
N LEU A 341 -11.65 5.96 0.10
CA LEU A 341 -13.06 6.19 -0.20
C LEU A 341 -13.35 7.69 -0.32
N SER A 342 -12.79 8.54 0.55
CA SER A 342 -12.86 10.00 0.42
C SER A 342 -12.30 10.47 -0.92
N MET A 343 -11.17 9.88 -1.35
CA MET A 343 -10.60 10.17 -2.65
C MET A 343 -11.48 9.73 -3.82
N ALA A 344 -12.13 8.58 -3.69
CA ALA A 344 -13.13 8.12 -4.67
C ALA A 344 -14.36 9.03 -4.69
N ALA A 345 -14.76 9.62 -3.55
CA ALA A 345 -15.87 10.57 -3.48
C ALA A 345 -15.54 11.85 -4.27
N GLU A 346 -14.32 12.38 -4.13
CA GLU A 346 -13.85 13.50 -4.93
C GLU A 346 -13.97 13.23 -6.43
N HIS A 347 -13.43 12.09 -6.88
CA HIS A 347 -13.47 11.67 -8.28
C HIS A 347 -14.91 11.49 -8.76
N TYR A 348 -15.77 10.85 -7.96
CA TYR A 348 -17.15 10.58 -8.34
C TYR A 348 -17.98 11.86 -8.47
N VAL A 349 -17.78 12.83 -7.57
CA VAL A 349 -18.48 14.12 -7.61
C VAL A 349 -18.02 14.97 -8.79
N SER A 350 -16.71 15.09 -9.00
CA SER A 350 -16.12 15.92 -10.08
C SER A 350 -16.26 15.28 -11.46
N GLY A 351 -16.32 13.95 -11.53
CA GLY A 351 -16.28 13.17 -12.77
C GLY A 351 -14.89 13.02 -13.37
N ILE A 352 -13.84 13.53 -12.71
CA ILE A 352 -12.44 13.41 -13.16
C ILE A 352 -11.51 13.02 -12.01
N PRO A 353 -10.52 12.14 -12.25
CA PRO A 353 -9.51 11.83 -11.26
C PRO A 353 -8.68 13.09 -10.99
N ARG A 354 -8.24 13.27 -9.75
CA ARG A 354 -7.28 14.34 -9.46
C ARG A 354 -5.88 13.92 -9.86
N ASP A 355 -5.25 14.72 -10.72
CA ASP A 355 -3.92 14.43 -11.27
C ASP A 355 -2.87 14.20 -10.19
N LEU A 356 -2.93 14.93 -9.06
CA LEU A 356 -1.99 14.79 -7.95
C LEU A 356 -1.80 13.33 -7.50
N TYR A 357 -2.87 12.53 -7.44
CA TYR A 357 -2.83 11.15 -6.95
C TYR A 357 -2.39 10.13 -7.99
N LEU A 358 -2.51 10.49 -9.27
CA LEU A 358 -1.90 9.70 -10.35
C LEU A 358 -0.43 10.07 -10.52
N ASP A 359 -0.08 11.32 -10.22
CA ASP A 359 1.25 11.89 -10.34
C ASP A 359 2.24 11.32 -9.32
N VAL A 360 1.78 10.84 -8.16
CA VAL A 360 2.66 10.12 -7.22
C VAL A 360 3.20 8.83 -7.84
N PHE A 361 2.43 8.17 -8.70
CA PHE A 361 2.95 7.06 -9.52
C PHE A 361 3.81 7.63 -10.65
N ARG A 362 3.24 8.49 -11.50
CA ARG A 362 3.88 8.94 -12.76
C ARG A 362 5.27 9.54 -12.54
N ASN A 363 5.39 10.37 -11.51
CA ASN A 363 6.63 11.07 -11.20
C ASN A 363 7.47 10.32 -10.17
N ASP A 364 6.83 9.72 -9.17
CA ASP A 364 7.48 9.02 -8.04
C ASP A 364 8.70 9.79 -7.51
N ARG A 365 8.47 11.07 -7.18
CA ARG A 365 9.52 12.08 -6.95
C ARG A 365 10.42 11.74 -5.77
N ASP A 366 9.84 11.16 -4.74
CA ASP A 366 10.55 10.72 -3.54
C ASP A 366 10.99 9.25 -3.61
N GLU A 367 10.69 8.59 -4.75
CA GLU A 367 10.98 7.17 -5.02
C GLU A 367 10.33 6.21 -4.01
N LEU A 368 9.24 6.62 -3.36
CA LEU A 368 8.57 5.79 -2.36
C LEU A 368 7.78 4.65 -3.01
N ILE A 369 7.10 4.90 -4.13
CA ILE A 369 6.26 3.90 -4.80
C ILE A 369 7.13 2.74 -5.30
N ARG A 370 8.21 3.03 -6.06
CA ARG A 370 9.11 1.99 -6.56
C ARG A 370 9.89 1.26 -5.47
N ASN A 371 10.06 1.88 -4.30
CA ASN A 371 10.77 1.32 -3.15
C ASN A 371 9.82 0.70 -2.11
N GLY A 372 8.64 0.27 -2.54
CA GLY A 372 7.80 -0.59 -1.71
C GLY A 372 6.89 0.12 -0.72
N LYS A 373 6.49 1.37 -1.00
CA LYS A 373 5.49 2.10 -0.20
C LYS A 373 4.30 1.16 0.13
N PRO A 374 3.97 0.99 1.43
CA PRO A 374 2.87 0.12 1.83
C PRO A 374 1.52 0.71 1.43
N LEU A 375 0.60 -0.16 1.00
CA LEU A 375 -0.81 0.21 0.77
C LEU A 375 -1.57 0.31 2.11
N CYS A 376 -1.37 -0.64 3.02
CA CYS A 376 -2.23 -0.78 4.19
C CYS A 376 -1.78 0.12 5.36
N TYR A 377 -0.53 0.61 5.35
CA TYR A 377 -0.06 1.57 6.33
C TYR A 377 -0.12 3.00 5.75
N PHE A 378 -0.99 3.82 6.32
CA PHE A 378 -1.17 5.20 5.90
C PHE A 378 -0.19 6.13 6.63
N ASP A 379 0.67 6.80 5.88
CA ASP A 379 1.63 7.76 6.42
C ASP A 379 1.16 9.19 6.17
N ILE A 380 0.66 9.83 7.23
CA ILE A 380 0.13 11.20 7.20
C ILE A 380 1.19 12.28 6.93
N TYR A 381 2.46 11.90 6.85
CA TYR A 381 3.59 12.80 6.61
C TYR A 381 4.18 12.66 5.20
N ASP A 382 3.66 11.75 4.38
CA ASP A 382 4.10 11.64 2.98
C ASP A 382 3.51 12.74 2.08
N ASN A 383 3.93 12.76 0.81
CA ASN A 383 3.55 13.80 -0.14
C ASN A 383 2.35 13.39 -1.00
N GLY A 384 1.51 12.48 -0.50
CA GLY A 384 0.31 11.98 -1.17
C GLY A 384 0.41 10.54 -1.66
N GLU A 385 1.53 9.83 -1.42
CA GLU A 385 1.70 8.45 -1.85
C GLU A 385 0.69 7.50 -1.19
N SER A 386 0.41 7.68 0.11
CA SER A 386 -0.60 6.88 0.82
C SER A 386 -1.99 7.13 0.27
N TYR A 387 -2.32 8.39 -0.04
CA TYR A 387 -3.57 8.74 -0.73
C TYR A 387 -3.66 8.10 -2.11
N GLY A 388 -2.62 8.23 -2.94
CA GLY A 388 -2.63 7.70 -4.31
C GLY A 388 -2.74 6.17 -4.36
N LEU A 389 -2.01 5.46 -3.49
CA LEU A 389 -2.12 4.00 -3.39
C LEU A 389 -3.52 3.57 -2.97
N SER A 390 -4.06 4.18 -1.92
CA SER A 390 -5.39 3.87 -1.39
C SER A 390 -6.48 4.13 -2.44
N TYR A 391 -6.45 5.32 -3.05
CA TYR A 391 -7.36 5.73 -4.11
C TYR A 391 -7.34 4.76 -5.30
N THR A 392 -6.17 4.54 -5.90
CA THR A 392 -6.06 3.71 -7.10
C THR A 392 -6.38 2.24 -6.85
N PHE A 393 -6.13 1.74 -5.62
CA PHE A 393 -6.52 0.39 -5.23
C PHE A 393 -8.05 0.25 -5.10
N LEU A 394 -8.73 1.20 -4.46
CA LEU A 394 -10.20 1.15 -4.35
C LEU A 394 -10.88 1.38 -5.70
N GLU A 395 -10.34 2.22 -6.55
CA GLU A 395 -10.80 2.39 -7.94
C GLU A 395 -10.58 1.13 -8.78
N TYR A 396 -9.46 0.43 -8.58
CA TYR A 396 -9.27 -0.90 -9.17
C TYR A 396 -10.36 -1.86 -8.69
N CYS A 397 -10.60 -1.95 -7.38
CA CYS A 397 -11.63 -2.83 -6.83
C CYS A 397 -13.03 -2.49 -7.38
N LYS A 398 -13.38 -1.19 -7.45
CA LYS A 398 -14.63 -0.70 -8.05
C LYS A 398 -14.76 -1.14 -9.50
N ASN A 399 -13.69 -1.01 -10.28
CA ASN A 399 -13.70 -1.37 -11.69
C ASN A 399 -13.88 -2.88 -11.92
N GLN A 400 -13.35 -3.70 -11.01
CA GLN A 400 -13.48 -5.15 -11.04
C GLN A 400 -14.82 -5.64 -10.48
N TYR A 401 -15.45 -4.89 -9.59
CA TYR A 401 -16.74 -5.22 -8.99
C TYR A 401 -17.89 -5.02 -9.99
N SER A 402 -18.78 -6.00 -10.11
CA SER A 402 -19.93 -5.96 -11.02
C SER A 402 -20.88 -4.81 -10.72
N GLY A 403 -21.06 -4.47 -9.43
CA GLY A 403 -21.91 -3.37 -8.97
C GLY A 403 -21.26 -1.98 -8.99
N LYS A 404 -20.03 -1.86 -9.49
CA LYS A 404 -19.29 -0.59 -9.66
C LYS A 404 -19.24 0.23 -8.38
N GLU A 405 -19.66 1.50 -8.42
CA GLU A 405 -19.62 2.44 -7.29
C GLU A 405 -20.37 1.92 -6.05
N LYS A 406 -21.34 1.00 -6.21
CA LYS A 406 -22.03 0.35 -5.08
C LYS A 406 -21.08 -0.46 -4.18
N LEU A 407 -19.86 -0.74 -4.62
CA LEU A 407 -18.81 -1.32 -3.78
C LEU A 407 -18.55 -0.46 -2.54
N PHE A 408 -18.51 0.86 -2.70
CA PHE A 408 -18.09 1.78 -1.63
C PHE A 408 -19.04 1.76 -0.44
N LYS A 409 -20.35 1.88 -0.68
CA LYS A 409 -21.38 1.68 0.35
C LYS A 409 -21.28 0.31 1.03
N LYS A 410 -21.04 -0.77 0.26
CA LYS A 410 -20.88 -2.12 0.83
C LYS A 410 -19.68 -2.25 1.74
N ILE A 411 -18.58 -1.53 1.46
CA ILE A 411 -17.40 -1.49 2.34
C ILE A 411 -17.76 -0.79 3.66
N ILE A 412 -18.41 0.38 3.59
CA ILE A 412 -18.85 1.15 4.76
C ILE A 412 -19.79 0.33 5.66
N GLU A 413 -20.79 -0.33 5.06
CA GLU A 413 -21.78 -1.16 5.73
C GLU A 413 -21.21 -2.50 6.24
N HIS A 414 -19.99 -2.89 5.85
CA HIS A 414 -19.42 -4.17 6.25
C HIS A 414 -19.05 -4.19 7.74
N GLU A 415 -19.09 -5.37 8.37
CA GLU A 415 -18.70 -5.52 9.78
C GLU A 415 -17.21 -5.17 9.98
N TYR A 416 -16.34 -5.79 9.19
CA TYR A 416 -14.90 -5.53 9.26
C TYR A 416 -14.54 -4.09 8.84
N PRO A 417 -13.73 -3.38 9.63
CA PRO A 417 -13.24 -2.04 9.29
C PRO A 417 -12.03 -2.05 8.35
N ASP A 418 -11.44 -3.22 8.10
CA ASP A 418 -10.15 -3.38 7.43
C ASP A 418 -10.31 -4.09 6.07
N TYR A 419 -9.18 -4.48 5.48
CA TYR A 419 -9.09 -5.16 4.19
C TYR A 419 -10.04 -6.37 4.03
N ARG A 420 -10.45 -7.00 5.14
CA ARG A 420 -11.37 -8.15 5.11
C ARG A 420 -12.73 -7.79 4.52
N SER A 421 -13.19 -6.55 4.70
CA SER A 421 -14.43 -6.05 4.07
C SER A 421 -14.35 -6.15 2.54
N ILE A 422 -13.28 -5.62 1.97
CA ILE A 422 -13.03 -5.62 0.53
C ILE A 422 -12.90 -7.05 0.02
N VAL A 423 -12.08 -7.89 0.67
CA VAL A 423 -11.91 -9.30 0.29
C VAL A 423 -13.25 -10.05 0.34
N ASP A 424 -14.04 -9.89 1.40
CA ASP A 424 -15.32 -10.58 1.56
C ASP A 424 -16.35 -10.19 0.51
N ILE A 425 -16.33 -8.94 0.04
CA ILE A 425 -17.19 -8.46 -1.04
C ILE A 425 -16.68 -8.97 -2.39
N MET A 426 -15.40 -8.75 -2.69
CA MET A 426 -14.80 -9.07 -3.99
C MET A 426 -14.79 -10.56 -4.29
N LYS A 427 -14.51 -11.42 -3.31
CA LYS A 427 -14.50 -12.88 -3.49
C LYS A 427 -15.87 -13.47 -3.84
N LYS A 428 -16.95 -12.83 -3.37
CA LYS A 428 -18.33 -13.24 -3.68
C LYS A 428 -18.74 -12.83 -5.09
N ASP A 429 -18.15 -11.74 -5.60
CA ASP A 429 -18.47 -11.18 -6.92
C ASP A 429 -17.63 -11.83 -8.03
N ASN A 430 -16.35 -12.11 -7.76
CA ASN A 430 -15.42 -12.66 -8.73
C ASN A 430 -14.50 -13.70 -8.07
N SER A 431 -14.59 -14.95 -8.53
CA SER A 431 -13.87 -16.10 -7.97
C SER A 431 -12.35 -16.04 -8.11
N VAL A 432 -11.81 -15.09 -8.89
CA VAL A 432 -10.35 -14.86 -8.99
C VAL A 432 -9.80 -14.27 -7.69
N PHE A 433 -10.58 -13.45 -6.98
CA PHE A 433 -10.14 -12.75 -5.76
C PHE A 433 -10.43 -13.59 -4.53
N THR A 434 -9.70 -14.69 -4.34
CA THR A 434 -9.94 -15.63 -3.23
C THR A 434 -9.54 -15.07 -1.87
N ASP A 435 -8.61 -14.12 -1.84
CA ASP A 435 -7.99 -13.54 -0.66
C ASP A 435 -7.36 -12.17 -0.96
N PHE A 436 -6.69 -11.57 0.02
CA PHE A 436 -5.98 -10.31 -0.18
C PHE A 436 -4.74 -10.45 -1.07
N GLU A 437 -4.05 -11.59 -1.05
CA GLU A 437 -2.87 -11.86 -1.90
C GLU A 437 -3.25 -11.74 -3.37
N THR A 438 -4.32 -12.42 -3.78
CA THR A 438 -4.83 -12.39 -5.15
C THR A 438 -5.34 -11.02 -5.54
N LEU A 439 -6.09 -10.32 -4.67
CA LEU A 439 -6.59 -8.98 -4.97
C LEU A 439 -5.44 -7.97 -5.16
N LEU A 440 -4.49 -7.94 -4.22
CA LEU A 440 -3.30 -7.07 -4.28
C LEU A 440 -2.43 -7.40 -5.49
N LEU A 441 -2.16 -8.68 -5.75
CA LEU A 441 -1.35 -9.12 -6.89
C LEU A 441 -1.97 -8.67 -8.22
N ASN A 442 -3.26 -8.90 -8.43
CA ASN A 442 -3.92 -8.52 -9.68
C ASN A 442 -3.95 -6.99 -9.86
N TYR A 443 -4.14 -6.20 -8.80
CA TYR A 443 -3.98 -4.74 -8.83
C TYR A 443 -2.56 -4.32 -9.24
N ARG A 444 -1.52 -4.97 -8.68
CA ARG A 444 -0.12 -4.67 -9.03
C ARG A 444 0.21 -5.07 -10.48
N ILE A 445 -0.34 -6.17 -10.97
CA ILE A 445 -0.25 -6.54 -12.38
C ILE A 445 -1.00 -5.51 -13.25
N ALA A 446 -2.19 -5.07 -12.84
CA ALA A 446 -2.95 -4.04 -13.55
C ALA A 446 -2.17 -2.72 -13.70
N ASN A 447 -1.45 -2.31 -12.66
CA ASN A 447 -0.52 -1.18 -12.74
C ASN A 447 0.60 -1.41 -13.78
N LEU A 448 1.10 -2.64 -13.89
CA LEU A 448 2.20 -2.99 -14.79
C LEU A 448 1.78 -3.11 -16.26
N VAL A 449 0.59 -3.65 -16.55
CA VAL A 449 0.22 -4.05 -17.93
C VAL A 449 -1.09 -3.44 -18.46
N ASN A 450 -2.00 -3.03 -17.58
CA ASN A 450 -3.29 -2.38 -17.93
C ASN A 450 -4.06 -3.06 -19.08
N LEU A 451 -4.20 -4.39 -19.01
CA LEU A 451 -4.89 -5.23 -19.99
C LEU A 451 -6.41 -5.32 -19.72
N ALA A 452 -7.11 -6.18 -20.46
CA ALA A 452 -8.49 -6.53 -20.15
C ALA A 452 -8.59 -7.45 -18.92
N GLY A 453 -9.79 -7.53 -18.33
CA GLY A 453 -10.07 -8.40 -17.19
C GLY A 453 -9.39 -7.93 -15.91
N VAL A 454 -8.94 -8.89 -15.09
CA VAL A 454 -8.37 -8.62 -13.76
C VAL A 454 -7.01 -7.92 -13.80
N TYR A 455 -6.34 -7.91 -14.95
CA TYR A 455 -5.05 -7.26 -15.17
C TYR A 455 -5.15 -5.84 -15.74
N GLY A 456 -6.27 -5.15 -15.53
CA GLY A 456 -6.39 -3.72 -15.84
C GLY A 456 -7.55 -3.04 -15.12
N TYR A 457 -7.92 -1.84 -15.59
CA TYR A 457 -8.89 -0.96 -14.94
C TYR A 457 -10.25 -0.91 -15.65
N GLY A 458 -10.56 -1.91 -16.49
CA GLY A 458 -11.84 -1.98 -17.20
C GLY A 458 -12.13 -0.72 -18.04
N ASN A 459 -13.29 -0.10 -17.80
CA ASN A 459 -13.72 1.10 -18.54
C ASN A 459 -12.83 2.32 -18.27
N GLU A 460 -12.13 2.35 -17.14
CA GLU A 460 -11.27 3.47 -16.74
C GLU A 460 -9.78 3.21 -17.08
N ARG A 461 -9.49 2.23 -17.95
CA ARG A 461 -8.11 1.92 -18.39
C ARG A 461 -7.34 3.11 -18.96
N ASN A 462 -8.02 4.12 -19.52
CA ASN A 462 -7.35 5.30 -20.06
C ASN A 462 -7.02 6.33 -18.96
N ILE A 463 -7.77 6.32 -17.87
CA ILE A 463 -7.55 7.15 -16.68
C ILE A 463 -6.38 6.56 -15.87
N PHE A 464 -6.51 5.29 -15.49
CA PHE A 464 -5.53 4.55 -14.70
C PHE A 464 -4.56 3.79 -15.61
N ASN A 465 -3.80 4.54 -16.42
CA ASN A 465 -2.80 3.98 -17.30
C ASN A 465 -1.39 4.28 -16.80
N PHE A 466 -0.80 3.32 -16.07
CA PHE A 466 0.57 3.41 -15.55
C PHE A 466 1.60 2.69 -16.43
N THR A 467 1.18 2.11 -17.56
CA THR A 467 2.11 1.51 -18.53
C THR A 467 2.66 2.56 -19.48
N LYS A 468 1.83 3.55 -19.81
CA LYS A 468 2.25 4.75 -20.53
C LYS A 468 3.36 5.44 -19.73
N ASP A 469 4.45 5.81 -20.40
CA ASP A 469 5.59 6.54 -19.84
C ASP A 469 6.52 5.75 -18.88
N ASN A 470 6.44 4.40 -18.85
CA ASN A 470 7.30 3.54 -18.01
C ASN A 470 7.28 3.96 -16.53
N VAL A 471 6.09 4.16 -15.99
CA VAL A 471 5.87 4.67 -14.63
C VAL A 471 6.28 3.63 -13.58
N ILE A 472 5.97 2.36 -13.81
CA ILE A 472 6.40 1.27 -12.94
C ILE A 472 7.88 1.00 -13.18
N LYS A 473 8.70 1.32 -12.18
CA LYS A 473 10.17 1.29 -12.23
C LYS A 473 10.71 0.31 -11.20
N GLN A 474 11.93 -0.18 -11.45
CA GLN A 474 12.63 -0.98 -10.44
C GLN A 474 12.96 -0.14 -9.20
N PRO A 475 13.08 -0.80 -8.04
CA PRO A 475 13.64 -0.20 -6.84
C PRO A 475 14.96 0.53 -7.11
N THR A 476 15.26 1.55 -6.31
CA THR A 476 16.56 2.25 -6.28
C THR A 476 17.37 1.80 -5.07
N GLU A 477 18.59 2.31 -4.93
CA GLU A 477 19.48 2.04 -3.79
C GLU A 477 18.90 2.47 -2.42
N LYS A 478 17.78 3.20 -2.41
CA LYS A 478 17.01 3.57 -1.22
C LYS A 478 16.11 2.44 -0.72
N PHE A 479 15.80 1.45 -1.56
CA PHE A 479 15.04 0.29 -1.11
C PHE A 479 15.85 -0.50 -0.08
N ILE A 480 15.26 -0.72 1.08
CA ILE A 480 15.96 -1.27 2.24
C ILE A 480 15.93 -2.80 2.31
N GLY A 481 15.26 -3.48 1.37
CA GLY A 481 15.10 -4.94 1.39
C GLY A 481 13.96 -5.45 2.28
N TYR A 482 13.06 -4.55 2.70
CA TYR A 482 11.92 -4.88 3.54
C TYR A 482 10.63 -4.30 2.96
N LEU A 483 9.53 -5.03 3.14
CA LEU A 483 8.20 -4.56 2.78
C LEU A 483 7.27 -4.55 4.00
N ALA A 484 6.57 -3.43 4.16
CA ALA A 484 5.45 -3.29 5.09
C ALA A 484 4.13 -3.82 4.46
N PRO A 485 3.03 -3.97 5.23
CA PRO A 485 1.79 -4.55 4.72
C PRO A 485 1.26 -3.87 3.45
N GLY A 486 0.97 -4.67 2.42
CA GLY A 486 0.57 -4.19 1.10
C GLY A 486 1.68 -3.56 0.24
N GLY A 487 2.92 -3.52 0.75
CA GLY A 487 4.09 -3.03 0.02
C GLY A 487 4.43 -3.94 -1.17
N THR A 488 4.97 -3.35 -2.24
CA THR A 488 5.30 -4.09 -3.47
C THR A 488 6.48 -3.46 -4.20
N VAL A 489 7.38 -4.29 -4.73
CA VAL A 489 8.45 -3.88 -5.64
C VAL A 489 8.43 -4.69 -6.93
N TYR A 490 8.86 -4.07 -8.03
CA TYR A 490 8.95 -4.67 -9.35
C TYR A 490 10.42 -4.76 -9.75
N TYR A 491 11.02 -5.95 -9.76
CA TYR A 491 12.42 -6.12 -10.10
C TYR A 491 12.56 -6.61 -11.55
N TYR A 492 13.36 -5.94 -12.38
CA TYR A 492 13.57 -6.27 -13.80
C TYR A 492 14.95 -6.92 -14.03
N PRO A 493 15.13 -8.21 -13.71
CA PRO A 493 16.42 -8.90 -13.85
C PRO A 493 16.83 -9.15 -15.31
N GLY A 494 18.10 -9.50 -15.50
CA GLY A 494 18.55 -10.18 -16.71
C GLY A 494 17.94 -11.59 -16.84
N LYS A 495 17.90 -12.13 -18.07
CA LYS A 495 17.25 -13.41 -18.38
C LYS A 495 17.73 -14.57 -17.51
N ASP A 496 19.05 -14.74 -17.34
CA ASP A 496 19.61 -15.86 -16.58
C ASP A 496 19.19 -15.81 -15.11
N TYR A 497 19.21 -14.61 -14.51
CA TYR A 497 18.73 -14.42 -13.14
C TYR A 497 17.22 -14.68 -13.05
N PHE A 498 16.43 -14.21 -14.01
CA PHE A 498 14.98 -14.47 -14.04
C PHE A 498 14.64 -15.96 -14.11
N ASP A 499 15.31 -16.69 -15.01
CA ASP A 499 15.05 -18.11 -15.27
C ASP A 499 15.43 -18.97 -14.05
N LEU A 500 16.53 -18.61 -13.38
CA LEU A 500 17.06 -19.31 -12.20
C LEU A 500 16.55 -18.74 -10.86
N TYR A 501 15.67 -17.75 -10.88
CA TYR A 501 15.28 -17.05 -9.66
C TYR A 501 14.56 -17.95 -8.67
N THR A 502 15.11 -18.00 -7.46
CA THR A 502 14.54 -18.70 -6.30
C THR A 502 14.53 -17.76 -5.09
N PRO A 503 13.37 -17.52 -4.45
CA PRO A 503 13.29 -16.74 -3.23
C PRO A 503 14.06 -17.43 -2.10
N ASN A 504 14.78 -16.63 -1.33
CA ASN A 504 15.47 -17.05 -0.11
C ASN A 504 14.89 -16.30 1.11
N ASN A 505 13.57 -16.11 1.12
CA ASN A 505 12.87 -15.42 2.20
C ASN A 505 12.28 -16.43 3.18
N ASN A 506 12.43 -16.19 4.47
CA ASN A 506 11.77 -16.99 5.51
C ASN A 506 10.46 -16.35 6.01
N SER A 507 10.01 -15.26 5.38
CA SER A 507 8.75 -14.59 5.74
C SER A 507 7.56 -15.27 5.08
N GLU A 508 6.54 -15.59 5.89
CA GLU A 508 5.28 -16.17 5.43
C GLU A 508 4.41 -15.20 4.61
N ASN A 509 4.62 -13.87 4.76
CA ASN A 509 3.80 -12.85 4.10
C ASN A 509 4.45 -12.27 2.85
N ILE A 510 5.73 -12.51 2.60
CA ILE A 510 6.36 -12.09 1.35
C ILE A 510 6.08 -13.14 0.26
N LYS A 511 5.49 -12.67 -0.84
CA LYS A 511 5.20 -13.47 -2.03
C LYS A 511 5.99 -12.97 -3.22
N PHE A 512 6.58 -13.92 -3.96
CA PHE A 512 7.24 -13.68 -5.24
C PHE A 512 6.42 -14.24 -6.39
N ILE A 513 6.35 -13.49 -7.48
CA ILE A 513 5.69 -13.87 -8.73
C ILE A 513 6.60 -13.45 -9.90
N LYS A 514 6.83 -14.37 -10.84
CA LYS A 514 7.48 -14.07 -12.12
C LYS A 514 6.44 -13.68 -13.14
N ILE A 515 6.74 -12.67 -13.95
CA ILE A 515 5.94 -12.30 -15.12
C ILE A 515 6.86 -12.22 -16.32
N SER A 516 6.51 -12.92 -17.39
CA SER A 516 7.27 -13.05 -18.63
C SER A 516 6.36 -12.84 -19.83
N ASN A 517 6.98 -12.62 -21.00
CA ASN A 517 6.29 -12.65 -22.29
C ASN A 517 5.98 -14.09 -22.73
#